data_AF-A0A6I2QZ86-F1
#
_entry.id   AF-A0A6I2QZ86-F1
#
_cell.length_a   1.000
_cell.length_b   1.000
_cell.length_c   1.000
_cell.angle_alpha   90.00
_cell.angle_beta   90.00
_cell.angle_gamma   90.00
#
_symmetry.space_group_name_H-M   'P 1'
#
loop_
_entity.id
_entity.type
_entity.pdbx_description
1 polymer ?
#
loop_
_entity_poly.entity_id
_entity_poly.type
_entity_poly.pdbx_seq_one_letter_code
_entity_poly.pdbx_strand_id
1 'polypeptide(L)' 'MRTANRVKPKTDFGIEVRLFTAQTGMTVKELAERSGVKYTTLIETTTGRCAGHQLIPIVREYMANYEQKEA' A
#
# COMPACT_ATOMS: atom_id res chain seq x y z
N MET A 1 31.05 -6.57 10.34
CA MET A 1 30.42 -6.39 9.02
C MET A 1 29.16 -5.55 9.20
N ARG A 2 29.05 -4.37 8.58
CA ARG A 2 27.76 -3.65 8.50
C ARG A 2 26.92 -4.37 7.46
N THR A 3 25.92 -5.13 7.88
CA THR A 3 24.93 -5.72 6.98
C THR A 3 24.26 -4.58 6.23
N ALA A 4 24.42 -4.53 4.90
CA ALA A 4 23.75 -3.52 4.10
C ALA A 4 22.24 -3.67 4.31
N ASN A 5 21.60 -2.66 4.90
CA ASN A 5 20.16 -2.65 5.10
C ASN A 5 19.50 -2.38 3.74
N ARG A 6 19.23 -3.44 2.96
CA ARG A 6 18.70 -3.37 1.58
C ARG A 6 17.21 -3.00 1.53
N VAL A 7 16.68 -2.35 2.56
CA VAL A 7 15.28 -1.95 2.62
C VAL A 7 15.15 -0.59 1.96
N LYS A 8 14.43 -0.54 0.84
CA LYS A 8 14.08 0.74 0.21
C LYS A 8 13.20 1.54 1.17
N PRO A 9 13.47 2.85 1.36
CA PRO A 9 12.58 3.70 2.14
C PRO A 9 11.17 3.68 1.54
N LYS A 10 10.16 3.79 2.42
CA LYS A 10 8.76 3.90 2.00
C LYS A 10 8.45 5.33 1.60
N THR A 11 7.63 5.49 0.56
CA THR A 11 7.01 6.76 0.21
C THR A 11 5.89 7.09 1.21
N ASP A 12 5.38 8.33 1.21
CA ASP A 12 4.24 8.72 2.05
C ASP A 12 3.04 7.80 1.84
N PHE A 13 2.70 7.50 0.58
CA PHE A 13 1.70 6.49 0.24
C PHE A 13 2.06 5.10 0.77
N GLY A 14 3.34 4.72 0.74
CA GLY A 14 3.80 3.46 1.31
C GLY A 14 3.66 3.38 2.83
N ILE A 15 3.70 4.52 3.52
CA ILE A 15 3.46 4.64 4.96
C ILE A 15 1.95 4.55 5.23
N GLU A 16 1.11 5.26 4.45
CA GLU A 16 -0.36 5.17 4.52
C GLU A 16 -0.84 3.72 4.39
N VAL A 17 -0.38 3.00 3.37
CA VAL A 17 -0.70 1.58 3.16
C VAL A 17 -0.32 0.75 4.39
N ARG A 18 0.85 1.01 4.99
CA ARG A 18 1.32 0.27 6.15
C ARG A 18 0.46 0.52 7.38
N LEU A 19 0.11 1.78 7.63
CA LEU A 19 -0.77 2.18 8.74
C LEU A 19 -2.15 1.52 8.59
N PHE A 20 -2.74 1.60 7.40
CA PHE A 20 -4.03 0.98 7.12
C PHE A 20 -4.02 -0.54 7.35
N THR A 21 -3.02 -1.25 6.83
CA THR A 21 -2.89 -2.70 7.05
C THR A 21 -2.67 -3.07 8.52
N ALA A 22 -1.98 -2.22 9.28
CA ALA A 22 -1.76 -2.44 10.71
C ALA A 22 -3.04 -2.19 11.53
N GLN A 23 -3.86 -1.20 11.16
CA GLN A 23 -5.12 -0.88 11.83
C GLN A 23 -6.20 -1.92 11.54
N THR A 24 -6.29 -2.37 10.29
CA THR A 24 -7.35 -3.28 9.83
C THR A 24 -7.01 -4.76 10.01
N GLY A 25 -5.76 -5.10 10.31
CA GLY A 25 -5.26 -6.47 10.34
C GLY A 25 -5.15 -7.14 8.97
N MET A 26 -5.45 -6.42 7.88
CA MET A 26 -5.34 -6.94 6.52
C MET A 26 -3.88 -6.97 6.06
N THR A 27 -3.55 -7.94 5.22
CA THR A 27 -2.26 -7.98 4.52
C THR A 27 -2.26 -7.05 3.31
N VAL A 28 -1.07 -6.62 2.89
CA VAL A 28 -0.90 -5.82 1.66
C VAL A 28 -1.38 -6.59 0.42
N LYS A 29 -1.33 -7.92 0.45
CA LYS A 29 -1.82 -8.78 -0.64
C LYS A 29 -3.34 -8.71 -0.73
N GLU A 30 -4.04 -8.85 0.39
CA GLU A 30 -5.51 -8.74 0.43
C GLU A 30 -5.98 -7.34 0.03
N LEU A 31 -5.29 -6.29 0.51
CA LEU A 31 -5.56 -4.92 0.08
C LEU A 31 -5.46 -4.79 -1.44
N ALA A 32 -4.39 -5.33 -2.05
CA ALA A 32 -4.20 -5.28 -3.51
C ALA A 32 -5.34 -6.00 -4.25
N GLU A 33 -5.70 -7.21 -3.81
CA GLU A 33 -6.79 -8.00 -4.38
C GLU A 33 -8.14 -7.28 -4.28
N ARG A 34 -8.45 -6.71 -3.11
CA ARG A 34 -9.73 -6.02 -2.86
C ARG A 34 -9.84 -4.66 -3.56
N SER A 35 -8.71 -3.97 -3.77
CA SER A 35 -8.65 -2.71 -4.53
C SER A 35 -8.50 -2.93 -6.04
N GLY A 36 -8.40 -4.17 -6.52
CA GLY A 36 -8.30 -4.49 -7.94
C GLY A 36 -6.96 -4.13 -8.57
N VAL A 37 -5.89 -4.02 -7.76
CA VAL A 37 -4.54 -3.70 -8.25
C VAL A 37 -3.59 -4.90 -8.09
N LYS A 38 -2.61 -5.02 -8.97
CA LYS A 38 -1.61 -6.08 -8.88
C LYS A 38 -0.70 -5.86 -7.64
N TYR A 39 -0.56 -6.89 -6.81
CA TYR A 39 0.27 -6.85 -5.59
C TYR A 39 1.69 -6.31 -5.83
N THR A 40 2.36 -6.77 -6.90
CA THR A 40 3.73 -6.31 -7.21
C THR A 40 3.77 -4.82 -7.47
N THR A 41 2.79 -4.31 -8.23
CA THR A 41 2.69 -2.88 -8.56
C THR A 41 2.41 -2.04 -7.32
N LEU A 42 1.57 -2.53 -6.40
CA LEU A 42 1.35 -1.86 -5.12
C LEU A 42 2.65 -1.75 -4.30
N ILE A 43 3.38 -2.85 -4.14
CA ILE A 43 4.66 -2.87 -3.40
C ILE A 43 5.70 -1.95 -4.04
N GLU A 44 5.85 -2.00 -5.36
CA GLU A 44 6.79 -1.14 -6.08
C GLU A 44 6.46 0.34 -5.88
N THR A 45 5.18 0.70 -5.96
CA THR A 45 4.68 2.06 -5.72
C THR A 45 5.01 2.53 -4.30
N THR A 46 4.88 1.65 -3.30
CA THR A 46 5.24 2.00 -1.91
C THR A 46 6.73 2.31 -1.69
N THR A 47 7.60 1.97 -2.66
CA THR A 47 9.06 2.13 -2.57
C THR A 47 9.65 3.08 -3.61
N GLY A 48 8.80 3.93 -4.20
CA GLY A 48 9.23 5.02 -5.09
C GLY A 48 9.39 4.63 -6.56
N ARG A 49 8.92 3.46 -6.99
CA ARG A 49 8.71 3.23 -8.44
C ARG A 49 7.42 3.94 -8.86
N CYS A 50 7.45 4.53 -10.05
CA CYS A 50 6.31 5.26 -10.59
C CYS A 50 5.12 4.30 -10.74
N ALA A 51 4.05 4.57 -9.99
CA ALA A 51 2.77 3.91 -10.17
C ALA A 51 2.19 4.33 -11.53
N GLY A 52 1.45 3.45 -12.22
CA GLY A 52 0.55 3.92 -13.27
C GLY A 52 -0.37 5.02 -12.71
N HIS A 53 -0.82 5.96 -13.56
CA HIS A 53 -1.51 7.19 -13.18
C HIS A 53 -2.74 7.01 -12.25
N GLN A 54 -3.25 5.79 -12.10
CA GLN A 54 -4.48 5.50 -11.34
C GLN A 54 -4.29 4.64 -10.08
N LEU A 55 -3.09 4.09 -9.80
CA LEU A 55 -2.95 3.13 -8.69
C LEU A 55 -3.17 3.77 -7.31
N ILE A 56 -2.51 4.91 -7.04
CA ILE A 56 -2.61 5.59 -5.74
C ILE A 56 -4.05 6.05 -5.48
N PRO A 57 -4.75 6.71 -6.42
CA PRO A 57 -6.16 7.07 -6.25
C PRO A 57 -7.07 5.86 -5.95
N ILE A 58 -6.96 4.76 -6.72
CA ILE A 58 -7.80 3.56 -6.54
C ILE A 58 -7.63 2.98 -5.13
N VAL A 59 -6.38 2.86 -4.67
CA VAL A 59 -6.09 2.27 -3.36
C VAL A 59 -6.54 3.19 -2.23
N ARG A 60 -6.37 4.51 -2.36
CA ARG A 60 -6.84 5.48 -1.37
C ARG A 60 -8.36 5.52 -1.28
N GLU A 61 -9.06 5.47 -2.42
CA GLU A 61 -10.53 5.38 -2.45
C GLU A 61 -11.01 4.12 -1.73
N TYR A 62 -10.37 2.97 -1.98
CA TYR A 62 -10.69 1.73 -1.27
C TYR A 62 -10.50 1.86 0.25
N MET A 63 -9.37 2.42 0.70
CA MET A 63 -9.09 2.60 2.13
C MET A 63 -10.13 3.51 2.81
N ALA A 64 -10.45 4.64 2.19
CA ALA A 64 -11.45 5.58 2.71
C ALA A 64 -12.85 4.94 2.81
N ASN A 65 -13.23 4.14 1.79
CA ASN A 65 -14.51 3.42 1.79
C ASN A 65 -14.55 2.27 2.81
N TYR A 66 -13.40 1.66 3.13
CA TYR A 66 -13.30 0.63 4.15
C TYR A 66 -13.61 1.20 5.54
N GLU A 67 -13.05 2.38 5.86
CA GLU A 67 -13.32 3.06 7.14
C GLU A 67 -14.80 3.41 7.31
N GLN A 68 -15.51 3.75 6.23
CA GLN A 68 -16.95 4.05 6.31
C GLN A 68 -17.87 2.83 6.42
N LYS A 69 -17.41 1.65 6.01
CA LYS A 69 -18.21 0.41 6.11
C LYS A 69 -18.08 -0.29 7.45
N GLU A 70 -16.96 -0.09 8.14
CA GLU A 70 -16.64 -0.76 9.41
C GLU A 70 -16.75 0.17 10.63
N ALA A 71 -17.07 1.46 10.43
CA ALA A 71 -17.42 2.43 11.48
C ALA A 71 -18.93 2.44 11.77
#